data_AF-A0A511QJM3-F1
#
_entry.id   AF-A0A511QJM3-F1
#
_cell.length_a   1.000
_cell.length_b   1.000
_cell.length_c   1.000
_cell.angle_alpha   90.00
_cell.angle_beta   90.00
_cell.angle_gamma   90.00
#
_symmetry.space_group_name_H-M   'P 1'
#
loop_
_entity.id
_entity.type
_entity.pdbx_description
1 polymer ?
#
loop_
_entity_poly.entity_id
_entity_poly.type
_entity_poly.pdbx_seq_one_letter_code
_entity_poly.pdbx_strand_id
1 'polypeptide(L)'
;MTVSVCAQILNNGAVKALPYEPLDNCSFVLVSRDELEQMSLNANLSFDIDAAFFAEITGYVLLSFASGHVLGRILKGLGKA
;
A
#
# COMPACT_ATOMS: atom_id res chain seq x y z
N MET A 1 -29.33 2.55 -7.29
CA MET A 1 -28.56 3.81 -7.37
C MET A 1 -27.20 3.44 -7.97
N THR A 2 -26.78 4.06 -9.07
CA THR A 2 -25.53 3.71 -9.76
C THR A 2 -24.39 4.61 -9.30
N VAL A 3 -23.16 4.11 -9.41
CA VAL A 3 -21.93 4.81 -9.04
C VAL A 3 -20.89 4.60 -10.15
N SER A 4 -20.06 5.60 -10.40
CA SER A 4 -18.95 5.51 -11.35
C SER A 4 -17.67 5.14 -10.63
N VAL A 5 -16.98 4.09 -11.10
CA VAL A 5 -15.69 3.67 -10.54
C VAL A 5 -14.63 3.55 -11.62
N CYS A 6 -13.37 3.74 -11.21
CA CYS A 6 -12.22 3.49 -12.08
C CYS A 6 -11.99 1.98 -12.20
N ALA A 7 -12.15 1.44 -13.40
CA ALA A 7 -11.99 0.01 -13.62
C ALA A 7 -11.50 -0.31 -15.04
N GLN A 8 -10.81 -1.44 -15.17
CA GLN A 8 -10.41 -2.00 -16.46
C GLN A 8 -11.23 -3.26 -16.76
N ILE A 9 -11.70 -3.36 -18.01
CA ILE A 9 -12.36 -4.56 -18.54
C ILE A 9 -11.28 -5.48 -19.09
N LEU A 10 -11.16 -6.68 -18.52
CA LEU A 10 -10.24 -7.70 -18.99
C LEU A 10 -10.81 -8.42 -20.23
N ASN A 11 -9.94 -9.06 -21.01
CA ASN A 11 -10.31 -9.81 -22.22
C ASN A 11 -11.30 -10.98 -21.99
N ASN A 12 -11.48 -11.39 -20.72
CA ASN A 12 -12.45 -12.40 -20.30
C ASN A 12 -13.80 -11.81 -19.86
N GLY A 13 -14.01 -10.49 -20.01
CA GLY A 13 -15.21 -9.78 -19.59
C GLY A 13 -15.28 -9.45 -18.09
N ALA A 14 -14.24 -9.78 -17.30
CA ALA A 14 -14.18 -9.42 -15.90
C ALA A 14 -13.84 -7.93 -15.71
N VAL A 15 -14.38 -7.32 -14.66
CA VAL A 15 -14.11 -5.93 -14.28
C VAL A 15 -13.13 -5.92 -13.11
N LYS A 16 -11.95 -5.32 -13.30
CA LYS A 16 -10.97 -5.11 -12.23
C LYS A 16 -11.01 -3.65 -11.81
N ALA A 17 -11.35 -3.39 -10.54
CA ALA A 17 -11.27 -2.05 -9.96
C ALA A 17 -9.81 -1.63 -9.82
N LEU A 18 -9.50 -0.39 -10.22
CA LEU A 18 -8.15 0.19 -10.18
C LEU A 18 -8.15 1.44 -9.29
N PRO A 19 -8.25 1.28 -7.95
CA PRO A 19 -8.40 2.40 -7.03
C PRO A 19 -7.14 3.25 -6.84
N TYR A 20 -5.97 2.76 -7.29
CA TYR A 20 -4.67 3.40 -7.05
C TYR A 20 -3.92 3.82 -8.33
N GLU A 21 -4.53 3.66 -9.51
CA GLU A 21 -3.90 4.09 -10.77
C GLU A 21 -4.13 5.59 -11.05
N PRO A 22 -3.17 6.26 -11.71
CA PRO A 22 -3.33 7.66 -12.11
C PRO A 22 -4.53 7.84 -13.04
N LEU A 23 -5.25 8.95 -12.86
CA LEU A 23 -6.52 9.24 -13.54
C LEU A 23 -6.40 9.28 -15.08
N ASP A 24 -5.20 9.55 -15.60
CA ASP A 24 -4.91 9.67 -17.04
C ASP A 24 -5.13 8.39 -17.85
N ASN A 25 -5.13 7.20 -17.24
CA ASN A 25 -5.36 5.93 -17.94
C ASN A 25 -6.57 5.15 -17.39
N CYS A 26 -7.47 5.86 -16.72
CA CYS A 26 -8.63 5.28 -16.07
C CYS A 26 -9.86 5.25 -17.00
N SER A 27 -10.46 4.06 -17.18
CA SER A 27 -11.79 3.93 -17.79
C SER A 27 -12.86 3.94 -16.71
N PHE A 28 -13.79 4.90 -16.78
CA PHE A 28 -14.91 4.96 -15.84
C PHE A 28 -16.02 4.00 -16.28
N VAL A 29 -16.39 3.08 -15.39
CA VAL A 29 -17.50 2.14 -15.61
C VAL A 29 -18.62 2.48 -14.63
N LEU A 30 -19.85 2.47 -15.14
CA LEU A 30 -21.06 2.62 -14.33
C LEU A 30 -21.42 1.26 -13.73
N VAL A 31 -21.49 1.20 -12.41
CA VAL A 31 -21.71 -0.04 -11.66
C VAL A 31 -22.86 0.17 -10.67
N SER A 32 -23.66 -0.86 -10.42
CA SER A 32 -24.67 -0.82 -9.34
C SER A 32 -24.00 -0.83 -7.97
N ARG A 33 -24.72 -0.38 -6.93
CA ARG A 33 -24.22 -0.39 -5.55
C ARG A 33 -23.89 -1.80 -5.07
N ASP A 34 -24.75 -2.78 -5.40
CA ASP A 34 -24.56 -4.18 -5.02
C ASP A 34 -23.30 -4.77 -5.69
N GLU A 35 -23.10 -4.47 -6.97
CA GLU A 35 -21.92 -4.88 -7.73
C GLU A 35 -20.64 -4.23 -7.18
N LEU A 36 -20.70 -2.96 -6.77
CA LEU A 36 -19.58 -2.29 -6.11
C LEU A 36 -19.23 -2.97 -4.77
N GLU A 37 -20.23 -3.35 -3.98
CA GLU A 37 -20.02 -4.01 -2.69
C GLU A 37 -19.38 -5.39 -2.90
N GLN A 38 -19.84 -6.15 -3.91
CA GLN A 38 -19.22 -7.40 -4.30
C GLN A 38 -17.79 -7.24 -4.84
N MET A 39 -17.52 -6.17 -5.61
CA MET A 39 -16.17 -5.85 -6.06
C MET A 39 -15.26 -5.44 -4.90
N SER A 40 -15.78 -4.75 -3.87
CA SER A 40 -15.02 -4.38 -2.68
C SER A 40 -14.72 -5.58 -1.77
N LEU A 41 -15.66 -6.53 -1.66
CA LEU A 41 -15.47 -7.75 -0.87
C LEU A 41 -14.53 -8.74 -1.57
N ASN A 42 -14.58 -8.80 -2.90
CA ASN A 42 -13.65 -9.59 -3.73
C ASN A 42 -12.45 -8.79 -4.21
N ALA A 43 -12.27 -7.55 -3.75
CA ALA A 43 -11.06 -6.80 -3.99
C ALA A 43 -9.97 -7.56 -3.25
N ASN A 44 -9.24 -8.38 -4.00
CA ASN A 44 -8.02 -8.97 -3.54
C ASN A 44 -7.10 -7.78 -3.30
N LEU A 45 -7.10 -7.29 -2.06
CA LEU A 45 -6.28 -6.20 -1.55
C LEU A 45 -4.84 -6.72 -1.56
N SER A 46 -4.30 -6.88 -2.77
CA SER A 46 -2.91 -7.16 -3.02
C SER A 46 -2.21 -5.88 -2.64
N PHE A 47 -1.77 -5.84 -1.38
CA PHE A 47 -0.92 -4.78 -0.87
C PHE A 47 0.44 -4.95 -1.56
N ASP A 48 0.52 -4.44 -2.79
CA ASP A 48 1.73 -4.37 -3.60
C ASP A 48 2.60 -3.28 -2.99
N ILE A 49 3.27 -3.62 -1.90
CA ILE A 49 4.32 -2.75 -1.36
C ILE A 49 5.49 -2.88 -2.31
N ASP A 50 5.86 -1.76 -2.95
CA ASP A 50 7.09 -1.69 -3.71
C ASP A 50 8.26 -2.19 -2.85
N ALA A 51 8.98 -3.18 -3.38
CA ALA A 51 10.02 -3.86 -2.63
C ALA A 51 11.17 -2.91 -2.24
N ALA A 52 11.44 -1.88 -3.06
CA ALA A 52 12.46 -0.89 -2.76
C ALA A 52 11.99 0.04 -1.63
N PHE A 53 10.72 0.47 -1.66
CA PHE A 53 10.12 1.26 -0.58
C PHE A 53 10.13 0.51 0.75
N PHE A 54 9.74 -0.78 0.75
CA PHE A 54 9.78 -1.61 1.96
C PHE A 54 11.21 -1.76 2.52
N ALA A 55 12.19 -2.00 1.65
CA ALA A 55 13.59 -2.13 2.03
C ALA A 55 14.15 -0.83 2.60
N GLU A 56 13.81 0.32 2.01
CA GLU A 56 14.26 1.64 2.47
C GLU A 56 13.71 1.96 3.87
N ILE A 57 12.39 1.85 4.07
CA ILE A 57 11.76 2.13 5.37
C ILE A 57 12.31 1.19 6.44
N THR A 58 12.42 -0.10 6.14
CA THR A 58 12.98 -1.10 7.07
C THR A 58 14.44 -0.78 7.39
N GLY A 59 15.23 -0.36 6.41
CA GLY A 59 16.62 0.08 6.59
C GLY A 59 16.74 1.26 7.55
N TYR A 60 15.92 2.30 7.39
CA TYR A 60 15.91 3.45 8.30
C TYR A 60 15.50 3.06 9.73
N VAL A 61 14.52 2.16 9.89
CA VAL A 61 14.10 1.66 11.21
C VAL A 61 15.24 0.91 11.89
N LEU A 62 15.91 -0.01 11.18
CA LEU A 62 17.03 -0.77 11.71
C LEU A 62 18.23 0.12 12.06
N LEU A 63 18.53 1.11 11.20
CA LEU A 63 19.60 2.07 11.45
C LEU A 63 19.32 2.93 12.68
N SER A 64 18.09 3.39 12.85
CA SER A 64 17.64 4.15 14.03
C SER A 64 17.74 3.31 15.31
N PHE A 65 17.36 2.03 15.24
CA PHE A 65 17.50 1.11 16.35
C PHE A 65 18.98 0.86 16.71
N ALA A 66 19.82 0.56 15.72
CA ALA A 66 21.24 0.29 15.92
C ALA A 66 21.98 1.52 16.47
N SER A 67 21.74 2.70 15.90
CA SER A 67 22.34 3.95 16.37
C SER A 67 21.91 4.29 17.79
N GLY A 68 20.61 4.16 18.12
CA GLY A 68 20.10 4.34 19.48
C GLY A 68 20.71 3.34 20.48
N HIS A 69 20.89 2.07 20.07
CA HIS A 69 21.51 1.03 20.89
C HIS A 69 22.98 1.36 21.21
N VAL A 70 23.76 1.76 20.19
CA VAL A 70 25.17 2.12 20.34
C VAL A 70 25.31 3.36 21.21
N LEU A 71 24.54 4.43 20.94
CA LEU A 71 24.52 5.65 21.75
C LEU A 71 24.16 5.35 23.21
N GLY A 72 23.17 4.50 23.45
CA GLY A 72 22.79 4.07 24.79
C GLY A 72 23.92 3.34 25.54
N ARG A 73 24.72 2.52 24.84
CA ARG A 73 25.89 1.86 25.43
C ARG A 73 26.99 2.85 25.80
N ILE A 74 27.23 3.83 24.93
CA ILE A 74 28.24 4.89 25.16
C ILE A 74 27.85 5.73 26.38
N LEU A 75 26.62 6.24 26.43
CA LEU A 75 26.12 7.03 27.55
C LEU A 75 26.16 6.25 28.87
N LYS A 76 25.79 4.96 28.85
CA LYS A 76 25.89 4.08 30.03
C LYS A 76 27.33 3.84 30.48
N GLY A 77 28.29 3.82 29.56
CA GLY A 77 29.72 3.73 29.87
C GLY A 77 30.25 4.99 30.53
N LEU A 78 29.86 6.17 30.02
CA LEU A 78 30.25 7.47 30.56
C LEU A 78 29.66 7.76 31.95
N GLY A 79 28.42 7.35 32.21
CA GLY A 79 27.79 7.51 33.53
C GLY A 79 28.27 6.53 34.61
N LYS A 80 29.21 5.62 34.28
CA LYS A 80 29.80 4.65 35.21
C LYS A 80 31.26 4.99 35.58
N ALA A 81 31.81 6.08 35.01
CA ALA A 81 33.05 6.71 35.44
C ALA A 81 32.82 7.66 36.61
#